data_AF-A0A8H9GI28-F1
#
_entry.id   AF-A0A8H9GI28-F1
#
_cell.length_a   1.000
_cell.length_b   1.000
_cell.length_c   1.000
_cell.angle_alpha   90.00
_cell.angle_beta   90.00
_cell.angle_gamma   90.00
#
_symmetry.space_group_name_H-M   'P 1'
#
loop_
_entity.id
_entity.type
_entity.pdbx_description
1 polymer ?
#
loop_
_entity_poly.entity_id
_entity_poly.type
_entity_poly.pdbx_seq_one_letter_code
_entity_poly.pdbx_strand_id
1 'polypeptide(L)'
;MFDLETTGLSPERDGIVEIGAVRIVDGQVDETQRYETLVRPTTAEGRPLLIPWRAEQVHGISNDMVRASPTIGEVLPEFLEFVNGWPVVAHNVGFDAGFMRTNAARAGLHWNPQAEYCTVQLSRRAFPRERAHNLTVLAERLGLNFAPGGRHRSFGDVQVTAQAYLRLMDLLKQQS
;
A
#
# COMPACT_ATOMS: atom_id res chain seq x y z
N MET A 1 3.15 3.27 -7.21
CA MET A 1 2.05 2.51 -6.57
C MET A 1 2.60 1.96 -5.28
N PHE A 2 1.85 2.03 -4.18
CA PHE A 2 2.25 1.40 -2.93
C PHE A 2 1.03 0.88 -2.16
N ASP A 3 1.30 0.01 -1.22
CA ASP A 3 0.34 -0.64 -0.32
C ASP A 3 1.05 -0.90 1.02
N LEU A 4 0.27 -1.11 2.09
CA LEU A 4 0.76 -1.48 3.41
C LEU A 4 -0.06 -2.60 4.02
N GLU A 5 0.63 -3.55 4.65
CA GLU A 5 0.00 -4.43 5.64
C GLU A 5 0.27 -3.90 7.05
N THR A 6 -0.70 -4.04 7.95
CA THR A 6 -0.67 -3.38 9.26
C THR A 6 -1.26 -4.26 10.36
N THR A 7 -0.94 -3.95 11.62
CA THR A 7 -1.50 -4.66 12.78
C THR A 7 -2.96 -4.32 13.08
N GLY A 8 -3.53 -3.32 12.39
CA GLY A 8 -4.87 -2.79 12.63
C GLY A 8 -5.15 -1.56 11.77
N LEU A 9 -6.16 -0.75 12.13
CA LEU A 9 -6.68 0.30 11.25
C LEU A 9 -6.35 1.73 11.67
N SER A 10 -5.77 1.94 12.85
CA SER A 10 -5.48 3.26 13.41
C SER A 10 -3.98 3.56 13.28
N PRO A 11 -3.56 4.51 12.43
CA PRO A 11 -2.14 4.86 12.33
C PRO A 11 -1.56 5.41 13.65
N GLU A 12 -2.42 5.86 14.57
CA GLU A 12 -2.04 6.32 15.91
C GLU A 12 -1.69 5.15 16.85
N ARG A 13 -2.26 3.96 16.66
CA ARG A 13 -2.16 2.84 17.62
C ARG A 13 -1.52 1.60 17.03
N ASP A 14 -1.69 1.39 15.74
CA ASP A 14 -1.29 0.20 15.00
C ASP A 14 0.03 0.45 14.25
N GLY A 15 0.76 -0.63 13.98
CA GLY A 15 2.04 -0.62 13.29
C GLY A 15 1.95 -1.14 11.86
N ILE A 16 2.87 -0.70 11.02
CA ILE A 16 3.11 -1.27 9.69
C ILE A 16 3.89 -2.59 9.86
N VAL A 17 3.52 -3.62 9.11
CA VAL A 17 4.18 -4.94 9.12
C VAL A 17 4.77 -5.33 7.76
N GLU A 18 4.33 -4.71 6.67
CA GLU A 18 4.90 -4.87 5.34
C GLU A 18 4.71 -3.58 4.54
N ILE A 19 5.69 -3.24 3.71
CA ILE A 19 5.62 -2.15 2.74
C ILE A 19 5.92 -2.74 1.37
N GLY A 20 5.00 -2.56 0.43
CA GLY A 20 5.20 -2.86 -0.97
C GLY A 20 5.06 -1.60 -1.82
N ALA A 21 5.94 -1.43 -2.81
CA ALA A 21 5.81 -0.39 -3.80
C ALA A 21 6.50 -0.73 -5.12
N VAL A 22 6.01 -0.14 -6.21
CA VAL A 22 6.60 -0.24 -7.54
C VAL A 22 6.44 1.08 -8.29
N ARG A 23 7.42 1.39 -9.15
CA ARG A 23 7.33 2.51 -10.08
C ARG A 23 6.44 2.16 -11.28
N ILE A 24 5.72 3.17 -11.74
CA ILE A 24 5.01 3.12 -13.02
C ILE A 24 5.66 4.19 -13.89
N VAL A 25 6.31 3.78 -14.97
CA VAL A 25 7.07 4.64 -15.89
C VAL A 25 6.53 4.38 -17.30
N ASP A 26 6.25 5.45 -18.04
CA ASP A 26 5.71 5.37 -19.41
C ASP A 26 4.47 4.47 -19.56
N GLY A 27 3.60 4.49 -18.54
CA GLY A 27 2.37 3.69 -18.52
C GLY A 27 2.59 2.19 -18.30
N GLN A 28 3.79 1.78 -17.84
CA GLN A 28 4.12 0.40 -17.55
C GLN A 28 4.64 0.24 -16.12
N VAL A 29 4.41 -0.93 -15.54
CA VAL A 29 4.96 -1.28 -14.23
C VAL A 29 6.45 -1.63 -14.41
N ASP A 30 7.33 -0.91 -13.74
CA ASP A 30 8.76 -1.19 -13.74
C ASP A 30 9.13 -2.02 -12.50
N GLU A 31 9.13 -3.34 -12.65
CA GLU A 31 9.47 -4.26 -11.55
C GLU A 31 10.93 -4.17 -11.11
N THR A 32 11.82 -3.57 -11.92
CA THR A 32 13.22 -3.33 -11.51
C THR A 32 13.33 -2.19 -10.49
N GLN A 33 12.33 -1.31 -10.44
CA GLN A 33 12.21 -0.22 -9.48
C GLN A 33 11.09 -0.50 -8.48
N ARG A 34 11.31 -1.51 -7.64
CA ARG A 34 10.41 -1.89 -6.54
C ARG A 34 11.06 -1.69 -5.17
N TYR A 35 10.21 -1.49 -4.17
CA TYR A 35 10.56 -1.50 -2.76
C TYR A 35 9.65 -2.52 -2.06
N GLU A 36 10.23 -3.48 -1.36
CA GLU A 36 9.48 -4.51 -0.66
C GLU A 36 10.23 -4.87 0.63
N THR A 37 9.58 -4.73 1.78
CA THR A 37 10.19 -5.08 3.05
C THR A 37 9.14 -5.46 4.10
N LEU A 38 9.48 -6.45 4.91
CA LEU A 38 8.77 -6.71 6.16
C LEU A 38 9.23 -5.70 7.21
N VAL A 39 8.32 -5.32 8.10
CA VAL A 39 8.57 -4.35 9.16
C VAL A 39 8.22 -4.98 10.49
N ARG A 40 9.13 -4.86 11.47
CA ARG A 40 8.85 -5.21 12.86
C ARG A 40 8.03 -4.09 13.49
N PRO A 41 6.74 -4.31 13.81
CA PRO A 41 5.89 -3.25 14.33
C PRO A 41 6.30 -2.86 15.75
N THR A 42 6.22 -1.56 16.04
CA THR A 42 6.52 -0.99 17.36
C THR A 42 5.44 0.00 17.77
N THR A 43 5.27 0.23 19.06
CA THR A 43 4.41 1.30 19.58
C THR A 43 5.03 2.67 19.27
N ALA A 44 4.28 3.75 19.49
CA ALA A 44 4.80 5.11 19.33
C ALA A 44 6.04 5.41 20.20
N GLU A 45 6.20 4.69 21.32
CA GLU A 45 7.36 4.78 22.21
C GLU A 45 8.51 3.83 21.83
N GLY A 46 8.42 3.15 20.68
CA GLY A 46 9.45 2.21 20.20
C GLY A 46 9.46 0.85 20.90
N ARG A 47 8.41 0.50 21.65
CA ARG A 47 8.29 -0.82 22.28
C ARG A 47 7.79 -1.86 21.29
N PRO A 48 8.14 -3.15 21.42
CA PRO A 48 7.60 -4.20 20.56
C PRO A 48 6.06 -4.20 20.56
N LEU A 49 5.46 -4.22 19.38
CA LEU A 49 4.03 -4.41 19.19
C LEU A 49 3.81 -5.80 18.60
N LEU A 50 2.87 -6.58 19.14
CA LEU A 50 2.54 -7.89 18.58
C LEU A 50 1.48 -7.74 17.50
N ILE A 51 1.64 -8.49 16.41
CA ILE A 51 0.63 -8.64 15.36
C ILE A 51 -0.56 -9.41 15.97
N PRO A 52 -1.77 -8.82 16.02
CA PRO A 52 -2.95 -9.51 16.50
C PRO A 52 -3.36 -10.63 15.54
N TRP A 53 -3.88 -11.74 16.10
CA TRP A 53 -4.40 -12.88 15.32
C TRP A 53 -5.30 -12.48 14.15
N ARG A 54 -6.17 -11.48 14.34
CA ARG A 54 -7.10 -11.04 13.29
C ARG A 54 -6.38 -10.40 12.10
N ALA A 55 -5.28 -9.67 12.33
CA ALA A 55 -4.47 -9.10 11.26
C ALA A 55 -3.67 -10.20 10.55
N GLU A 56 -3.05 -11.10 11.32
CA GLU A 56 -2.33 -12.26 10.79
C GLU A 56 -3.23 -13.17 9.93
N GLN A 57 -4.51 -13.34 10.28
CA GLN A 57 -5.47 -14.07 9.44
C GLN A 57 -5.78 -13.41 8.10
N VAL A 58 -5.56 -12.10 7.97
CA VAL A 58 -5.76 -11.36 6.73
C VAL A 58 -4.52 -11.48 5.85
N HIS A 59 -3.36 -11.06 6.36
CA HIS A 59 -2.14 -10.91 5.56
C HIS A 59 -1.14 -12.08 5.68
N GLY A 60 -1.37 -13.02 6.60
CA GLY A 60 -0.55 -14.21 6.78
C GLY A 60 0.86 -13.95 7.34
N ILE A 61 1.11 -12.76 7.88
CA ILE A 61 2.42 -12.37 8.43
C ILE A 61 2.39 -12.62 9.93
N SER A 62 3.22 -13.55 10.39
CA SER A 62 3.33 -13.90 11.80
C SER A 62 4.34 -13.03 12.54
N ASN A 63 4.24 -12.99 13.87
CA ASN A 63 5.24 -12.35 14.73
C ASN A 63 6.65 -12.94 14.55
N ASP A 64 6.75 -14.21 14.14
CA ASP A 64 8.04 -14.87 13.88
C ASP A 64 8.68 -14.39 12.58
N MET A 65 7.87 -14.15 11.54
CA MET A 65 8.35 -13.61 10.25
C MET A 65 8.99 -12.23 10.40
N VAL A 66 8.41 -11.37 11.25
CA VAL A 66 8.89 -9.99 11.43
C VAL A 66 9.90 -9.83 12.57
N ARG A 67 10.21 -10.90 13.31
CA ARG A 67 11.05 -10.82 14.52
C ARG A 67 12.42 -10.21 14.24
N ALA A 68 13.03 -10.59 13.13
CA ALA A 68 14.35 -10.12 12.70
C ALA A 68 14.27 -8.96 11.68
N SER A 69 13.08 -8.54 11.30
CA SER A 69 12.87 -7.44 10.35
C SER A 69 13.25 -6.08 10.94
N PRO A 70 13.60 -5.10 10.10
CA PRO A 70 13.84 -3.73 10.53
C PRO A 70 12.57 -3.10 11.10
N THR A 71 12.73 -2.14 12.00
CA THR A 71 11.63 -1.35 12.57
C THR A 71 11.19 -0.26 11.60
N ILE A 72 10.02 0.32 11.84
CA ILE A 72 9.53 1.46 11.04
C ILE A 72 10.50 2.64 11.05
N GLY A 73 11.24 2.88 12.15
CA GLY A 73 12.22 3.96 12.23
C GLY A 73 13.42 3.76 11.29
N GLU A 74 13.76 2.51 10.98
CA GLU A 74 14.85 2.16 10.07
C GLU A 74 14.38 2.25 8.60
N VAL A 75 13.21 1.72 8.27
CA VAL A 75 12.73 1.66 6.87
C VAL A 75 12.06 2.93 6.38
N LEU A 76 11.49 3.76 7.27
CA LEU A 76 10.72 4.92 6.85
C LEU A 76 11.56 5.94 6.07
N PRO A 77 12.78 6.34 6.49
CA PRO A 77 13.61 7.26 5.71
C PRO A 77 13.90 6.72 4.30
N GLU A 78 14.22 5.43 4.18
CA GLU A 78 14.47 4.76 2.90
C GLU A 78 13.23 4.78 2.01
N PHE A 79 12.05 4.53 2.58
CA PHE A 79 10.80 4.56 1.81
C PHE A 79 10.41 5.97 1.38
N LEU A 80 10.63 6.99 2.23
CA LEU A 80 10.41 8.39 1.84
C LEU A 80 11.36 8.81 0.71
N GLU A 81 12.60 8.35 0.74
CA GLU A 81 13.55 8.50 -0.36
C GLU A 81 13.12 7.69 -1.60
N PHE A 82 12.54 6.50 -1.44
CA PHE A 82 11.96 5.79 -2.58
C PHE A 82 10.80 6.58 -3.20
N VAL A 83 9.98 7.29 -2.43
CA VAL A 83 8.93 8.16 -2.96
C VAL A 83 9.52 9.40 -3.64
N ASN A 84 10.56 10.03 -3.08
CA ASN A 84 11.30 11.18 -3.62
C ASN A 84 10.46 12.26 -4.32
N GLY A 85 9.38 12.74 -3.68
CA GLY A 85 8.52 13.77 -4.26
C GLY A 85 7.69 13.33 -5.47
N TRP A 86 7.71 12.06 -5.87
CA TRP A 86 6.85 11.58 -6.94
C TRP A 86 5.40 11.49 -6.49
N PRO A 87 4.44 11.54 -7.43
CA PRO A 87 3.06 11.19 -7.14
C PRO A 87 2.96 9.74 -6.67
N VAL A 88 2.10 9.51 -5.68
CA VAL A 88 1.80 8.18 -5.18
C VAL A 88 0.37 7.79 -5.55
N VAL A 89 0.18 6.49 -5.71
CA VAL A 89 -1.11 5.88 -5.97
C VAL A 89 -1.24 4.69 -5.04
N ALA A 90 -2.41 4.50 -4.44
CA ALA A 90 -2.74 3.33 -3.61
C ALA A 90 -4.25 3.00 -3.72
N HIS A 91 -4.62 1.78 -3.30
CA HIS A 91 -6.00 1.35 -3.23
C HIS A 91 -6.61 1.74 -1.88
N ASN A 92 -7.30 2.88 -1.84
CA ASN A 92 -7.72 3.58 -0.62
C ASN A 92 -6.59 4.39 0.04
N VAL A 93 -5.92 5.24 -0.75
CA VAL A 93 -4.73 6.04 -0.35
C VAL A 93 -4.83 6.79 0.98
N GLY A 94 -6.04 7.16 1.43
CA GLY A 94 -6.22 7.77 2.75
C GLY A 94 -5.76 6.88 3.91
N PHE A 95 -5.89 5.56 3.75
CA PHE A 95 -5.39 4.57 4.70
C PHE A 95 -3.86 4.53 4.68
N ASP A 96 -3.25 4.17 3.54
CA ASP A 96 -1.80 3.95 3.44
C ASP A 96 -1.01 5.23 3.73
N ALA A 97 -1.42 6.35 3.11
CA ALA A 97 -0.78 7.63 3.34
C ALA A 97 -1.07 8.17 4.76
N GLY A 98 -2.13 7.72 5.42
CA GLY A 98 -2.40 8.04 6.84
C GLY A 98 -1.35 7.45 7.77
N PHE A 99 -1.00 6.18 7.55
CA PHE A 99 0.11 5.52 8.26
C PHE A 99 1.44 6.20 7.97
N MET A 100 1.73 6.52 6.71
CA MET A 100 2.97 7.20 6.34
C MET A 100 3.11 8.58 6.98
N ARG A 101 2.06 9.42 6.91
CA ARG A 101 2.06 10.74 7.56
C ARG A 101 2.29 10.65 9.06
N THR A 102 1.60 9.73 9.73
CA THR A 102 1.68 9.60 11.19
C THR A 102 3.07 9.16 11.64
N ASN A 103 3.65 8.17 10.96
CA ASN A 103 5.01 7.72 11.27
C ASN A 103 6.08 8.76 10.91
N ALA A 104 5.91 9.46 9.78
CA ALA A 104 6.80 10.57 9.41
C ALA A 104 6.78 11.68 10.46
N ALA A 105 5.59 12.12 10.88
CA ALA A 105 5.45 13.15 11.91
C ALA A 105 6.12 12.75 13.24
N ARG A 106 5.98 11.49 13.66
CA ARG A 106 6.64 10.96 14.87
C ARG A 106 8.17 10.96 14.78
N ALA A 107 8.70 10.68 13.59
CA ALA A 107 10.13 10.67 13.33
C ALA A 107 10.72 12.07 13.07
N GLY A 108 9.90 13.14 13.08
CA GLY A 108 10.33 14.47 12.67
C GLY A 108 10.65 14.57 11.17
N LEU A 109 10.07 13.69 10.36
CA LEU A 109 10.20 13.63 8.90
C LEU A 109 8.92 14.12 8.23
N HIS A 110 8.97 14.29 6.91
CA HIS A 110 7.83 14.74 6.11
C HIS A 110 7.41 13.70 5.09
N TRP A 111 6.13 13.32 5.13
CA TRP A 111 5.47 12.67 4.01
C TRP A 111 5.13 13.72 2.96
N ASN A 112 5.88 13.74 1.84
CA ASN A 112 5.80 14.81 0.84
C ASN A 112 5.78 14.28 -0.61
N PRO A 113 4.79 13.46 -1.00
CA PRO A 113 4.58 13.15 -2.41
C PRO A 113 4.04 14.39 -3.16
N GLN A 114 4.33 14.52 -4.46
CA GLN A 114 3.77 15.62 -5.28
C GLN A 114 2.24 15.58 -5.34
N ALA A 115 1.65 14.39 -5.34
CA ALA A 115 0.21 14.19 -5.34
C ALA A 115 -0.14 12.79 -4.79
N GLU A 116 -1.37 12.63 -4.33
CA GLU A 116 -1.91 11.36 -3.89
C GLU A 116 -3.15 10.99 -4.69
N TYR A 117 -3.14 9.81 -5.32
CA TYR A 117 -4.25 9.30 -6.10
C TYR A 117 -4.82 8.03 -5.51
N CYS A 118 -6.15 7.92 -5.55
CA CYS A 118 -6.88 6.80 -4.98
C CYS A 118 -7.56 5.98 -6.07
N THR A 119 -7.19 4.70 -6.22
CA THR A 119 -7.82 3.85 -7.25
C THR A 119 -9.29 3.54 -6.93
N VAL A 120 -9.74 3.63 -5.69
CA VAL A 120 -11.17 3.57 -5.34
C VAL A 120 -11.95 4.73 -5.94
N GLN A 121 -11.40 5.94 -5.92
CA GLN A 121 -12.03 7.12 -6.53
C GLN A 121 -12.07 7.00 -8.05
N LEU A 122 -10.97 6.54 -8.66
CA LEU A 122 -10.92 6.26 -10.11
C LEU A 122 -11.93 5.17 -10.50
N SER A 123 -12.04 4.12 -9.70
CA SER A 123 -12.99 3.03 -9.90
C SER A 123 -14.45 3.51 -9.82
N ARG A 124 -14.79 4.37 -8.86
CA ARG A 124 -16.12 4.99 -8.76
C ARG A 124 -16.44 5.88 -9.96
N ARG A 125 -15.45 6.59 -10.48
CA ARG A 125 -15.63 7.42 -11.68
C ARG A 125 -15.85 6.56 -12.92
N ALA A 126 -15.05 5.51 -13.10
CA ALA A 126 -15.14 4.62 -14.26
C ALA A 126 -16.40 3.73 -14.22
N PHE A 127 -16.88 3.40 -13.02
CA PHE A 127 -18.02 2.50 -12.80
C PHE A 127 -19.05 3.10 -11.82
N PRO A 128 -19.76 4.18 -12.18
CA PRO A 128 -20.60 4.94 -11.24
C PRO A 128 -21.84 4.20 -10.73
N ARG A 129 -22.24 3.09 -11.37
CA ARG A 129 -23.40 2.28 -10.98
C ARG A 129 -23.04 1.11 -10.06
N GLU A 130 -21.75 0.88 -9.85
CA GLU A 130 -21.27 -0.23 -9.05
C GLU A 130 -21.33 0.08 -7.56
N ARG A 131 -21.65 -0.94 -6.75
CA ARG A 131 -21.77 -0.77 -5.29
C ARG A 131 -20.44 -0.98 -4.57
N ALA A 132 -19.59 -1.87 -5.09
CA ALA A 132 -18.35 -2.27 -4.47
C ALA A 132 -17.13 -1.90 -5.34
N HIS A 133 -16.09 -1.43 -4.66
CA HIS A 133 -14.85 -0.96 -5.26
C HIS A 133 -13.61 -1.42 -4.49
N ASN A 134 -13.73 -2.45 -3.63
CA ASN A 134 -12.55 -3.07 -3.02
C ASN A 134 -11.70 -3.76 -4.10
N LEU A 135 -10.43 -4.03 -3.79
CA LEU A 135 -9.46 -4.49 -4.79
C LEU A 135 -9.87 -5.82 -5.43
N THR A 136 -10.43 -6.76 -4.65
CA THR A 136 -10.91 -8.04 -5.16
C THR A 136 -11.99 -7.84 -6.24
N VAL A 137 -13.04 -7.07 -5.94
CA VAL A 137 -14.14 -6.81 -6.89
C VAL A 137 -13.64 -6.02 -8.09
N LEU A 138 -12.74 -5.06 -7.88
CA LEU A 138 -12.17 -4.28 -8.97
C LEU A 138 -11.30 -5.13 -9.89
N ALA A 139 -10.48 -6.02 -9.33
CA ALA A 139 -9.64 -6.93 -10.08
C ALA A 139 -10.49 -7.87 -10.94
N GLU A 140 -11.52 -8.49 -10.35
CA GLU A 140 -12.47 -9.34 -11.07
C GLU A 140 -13.13 -8.59 -12.22
N ARG A 141 -13.69 -7.39 -11.96
CA ARG A 141 -14.35 -6.56 -12.96
C ARG A 141 -13.42 -6.21 -14.13
N LEU A 142 -12.14 -5.97 -13.83
CA LEU A 142 -11.15 -5.63 -14.83
C LEU A 142 -10.53 -6.87 -15.47
N GLY A 143 -10.86 -8.10 -15.08
CA GLY A 143 -10.21 -9.31 -15.59
C GLY A 143 -8.73 -9.41 -15.20
N LEU A 144 -8.42 -9.06 -13.95
CA LEU A 144 -7.11 -9.15 -13.33
C LEU A 144 -7.09 -10.27 -12.30
N ASN A 145 -5.94 -10.94 -12.16
CA ASN A 145 -5.76 -12.03 -11.21
C ASN A 145 -4.59 -11.74 -10.28
N PHE A 146 -4.71 -12.16 -9.03
CA PHE A 146 -3.60 -12.21 -8.09
C PHE A 146 -2.75 -13.44 -8.38
N ALA A 147 -1.42 -13.31 -8.23
CA ALA A 147 -0.57 -14.49 -8.16
C ALA A 147 -0.99 -15.38 -6.97
N PRO A 148 -0.79 -16.72 -7.02
CA PRO A 148 -1.10 -17.60 -5.91
C PRO A 148 -0.45 -17.13 -4.61
N GLY A 149 -1.26 -16.87 -3.58
CA GLY A 149 -0.79 -16.34 -2.29
C GLY A 149 -0.39 -14.86 -2.27
N GLY A 150 -0.61 -14.12 -3.36
CA GLY A 150 -0.26 -12.70 -3.46
C GLY A 150 -1.31 -11.74 -2.91
N ARG A 151 -2.56 -12.19 -2.73
CA ARG A 151 -3.62 -11.36 -2.12
C ARG A 151 -3.33 -11.19 -0.63
N HIS A 152 -3.43 -9.96 -0.12
CA HIS A 152 -3.04 -9.60 1.26
C HIS A 152 -1.56 -9.82 1.55
N ARG A 153 -0.75 -9.70 0.51
CA ARG A 153 0.68 -9.45 0.60
C ARG A 153 0.92 -8.14 -0.11
N SER A 154 1.66 -7.23 0.53
CA SER A 154 1.68 -5.85 0.09
C SER A 154 2.17 -5.72 -1.36
N PHE A 155 3.21 -6.45 -1.75
CA PHE A 155 3.70 -6.41 -3.13
C PHE A 155 2.72 -7.05 -4.14
N GLY A 156 2.02 -8.12 -3.75
CA GLY A 156 1.01 -8.75 -4.61
C GLY A 156 -0.19 -7.84 -4.84
N ASP A 157 -0.63 -7.13 -3.80
CA ASP A 157 -1.67 -6.11 -3.90
C ASP A 157 -1.20 -4.90 -4.72
N VAL A 158 0.07 -4.48 -4.60
CA VAL A 158 0.67 -3.43 -5.44
C VAL A 158 0.64 -3.80 -6.92
N GLN A 159 1.04 -5.02 -7.28
CA GLN A 159 1.08 -5.46 -8.68
C GLN A 159 -0.33 -5.39 -9.31
N VAL A 160 -1.34 -5.93 -8.62
CA VAL A 160 -2.72 -5.90 -9.12
C VAL A 160 -3.27 -4.48 -9.14
N THR A 161 -3.00 -3.68 -8.11
CA THR A 161 -3.46 -2.28 -8.07
C THR A 161 -2.82 -1.44 -9.16
N ALA A 162 -1.54 -1.66 -9.49
CA ALA A 162 -0.85 -0.97 -10.57
C ALA A 162 -1.49 -1.28 -11.94
N GLN A 163 -1.78 -2.56 -12.21
CA GLN A 163 -2.49 -2.97 -13.42
C GLN A 163 -3.92 -2.39 -13.47
N ALA A 164 -4.62 -2.41 -12.33
CA ALA A 164 -5.95 -1.82 -12.23
C ALA A 164 -5.94 -0.31 -12.48
N TYR A 165 -4.95 0.40 -11.95
CA TYR A 165 -4.75 1.82 -12.19
C TYR A 165 -4.58 2.12 -13.68
N LEU A 166 -3.69 1.40 -14.38
CA LEU A 166 -3.46 1.59 -15.80
C LEU A 166 -4.75 1.37 -16.63
N ARG A 167 -5.47 0.27 -16.38
CA ARG A 167 -6.75 -0.02 -17.05
C ARG A 167 -7.81 1.05 -16.77
N LEU A 168 -7.91 1.52 -15.53
CA LEU A 168 -8.84 2.60 -15.16
C LEU A 168 -8.51 3.91 -15.87
N MET A 169 -7.23 4.27 -15.97
CA MET A 169 -6.79 5.48 -16.67
C MET A 169 -7.14 5.41 -18.16
N ASP A 170 -6.97 4.27 -18.80
CA ASP A 170 -7.33 4.08 -20.21
C ASP A 170 -8.84 4.16 -20.43
N LEU A 171 -9.64 3.51 -19.57
CA LEU A 171 -11.10 3.59 -19.62
C LEU A 171 -11.60 5.03 -19.45
N LEU A 172 -11.05 5.78 -18.50
CA LEU A 172 -11.45 7.15 -18.23
C LEU A 172 -11.07 8.11 -19.38
N LYS A 173 -9.94 7.88 -20.05
CA LYS A 173 -9.56 8.64 -21.26
C LYS A 173 -10.53 8.41 -22.41
N GLN A 174 -11.00 7.18 -22.60
CA GLN A 174 -11.97 6.85 -23.66
C GLN A 174 -13.38 7.42 -23.41
N GLN A 175 -13.68 7.75 -22.16
CA GLN A 175 -14.96 8.35 -21.75
C GLN A 175 -14.93 9.89 -21.74
N SER A 176 -13.78 10.49 -22.01
CA SER A 176 -13.56 11.95 -22.04
C SER A 176 -13.62 12.46 -23.47
#